data_AF-A0AAE1TVP4-F1
#
_entry.id   AF-A0AAE1TVP4-F1
#
_cell.length_a   1.000
_cell.length_b   1.000
_cell.length_c   1.000
_cell.angle_alpha   90.00
_cell.angle_beta   90.00
_cell.angle_gamma   90.00
#
_symmetry.space_group_name_H-M   'P 1'
#
loop_
_entity.id
_entity.type
_entity.pdbx_description
1 polymer ?
#
loop_
_entity_poly.entity_id
_entity_poly.type
_entity_poly.pdbx_seq_one_letter_code
_entity_poly.pdbx_strand_id
1 'polypeptide(L)'
;MEKYARQHLSEGQKNPDEINVNMEAEIIRALNLHYNRNNHLEIPEHFRYVVEQTLKEFFKAIQEQKDSEQSWKKAIYKVIARLDEQVPEYFKSPTFLEQLE
;
A
#
# COMPACT_ATOMS: atom_id res chain seq x y z
N MET A 1 2.55 4.22 4.57
CA MET A 1 3.80 3.57 4.09
C MET A 1 4.99 3.97 4.92
N GLU A 2 5.50 5.21 4.81
CA GLU A 2 6.70 5.65 5.54
C GLU A 2 6.65 5.41 7.06
N LYS A 3 5.55 5.78 7.74
CA LYS A 3 5.34 5.49 9.18
C LYS A 3 5.60 4.02 9.51
N TYR A 4 4.97 3.11 8.78
CA TYR A 4 5.08 1.65 9.01
C TYR A 4 6.48 1.12 8.66
N ALA A 5 7.12 1.65 7.62
CA ALA A 5 8.49 1.28 7.28
C ALA A 5 9.49 1.68 8.39
N ARG A 6 9.36 2.90 8.93
CA ARG A 6 10.16 3.34 10.09
C ARG A 6 9.87 2.53 11.34
N GLN A 7 8.62 2.14 11.55
CA GLN A 7 8.24 1.26 12.66
C GLN A 7 8.95 -0.10 12.57
N HIS A 8 8.90 -0.78 11.42
CA HIS A 8 9.63 -2.04 11.24
C HIS A 8 11.14 -1.89 11.52
N LEU A 9 11.75 -0.82 11.02
CA LEU A 9 13.18 -0.54 11.31
C LEU A 9 13.43 -0.34 12.80
N SER A 10 12.55 0.39 13.50
CA SER A 10 12.66 0.63 14.94
C SER A 10 12.45 -0.63 15.79
N GLU A 11 11.68 -1.60 15.28
CA GLU A 11 11.46 -2.92 15.87
C GLU A 11 12.65 -3.88 15.61
N GLY A 12 13.69 -3.42 14.91
CA GLY A 12 14.91 -4.18 14.65
C GLY A 12 14.85 -5.06 13.41
N GLN A 13 13.81 -4.93 12.58
CA GLN A 13 13.69 -5.62 11.31
C GLN A 13 14.87 -5.25 10.40
N LYS A 14 15.52 -6.25 9.80
CA LYS A 14 16.69 -6.04 8.93
C LYS A 14 16.45 -6.46 7.49
N ASN A 15 15.62 -7.47 7.28
CA ASN A 15 15.37 -7.99 5.95
C ASN A 15 14.00 -7.48 5.44
N PRO A 16 13.93 -6.77 4.30
CA PRO A 16 12.66 -6.40 3.71
C PRO A 16 11.81 -7.62 3.30
N ASP A 17 12.40 -8.77 2.97
CA ASP A 17 11.65 -9.94 2.50
C ASP A 17 10.82 -10.60 3.61
N GLU A 18 11.18 -10.36 4.85
CA GLU A 18 10.45 -10.81 6.04
C GLU A 18 9.23 -9.91 6.36
N ILE A 19 9.10 -8.75 5.70
CA ILE A 19 7.90 -7.92 5.80
C ILE A 19 6.77 -8.61 5.02
N ASN A 20 5.75 -9.06 5.73
CA ASN A 20 4.58 -9.72 5.15
C ASN A 20 3.33 -8.94 5.56
N VAL A 21 2.50 -8.58 4.59
CA VAL A 21 1.24 -7.86 4.85
C VAL A 21 0.08 -8.81 4.54
N ASN A 22 -0.56 -9.38 5.55
CA ASN A 22 -1.80 -10.13 5.35
C ASN A 22 -3.03 -9.20 5.38
N MET A 23 -4.22 -9.73 5.09
CA MET A 23 -5.47 -8.93 5.10
C MET A 23 -5.85 -8.38 6.48
N GLU A 24 -5.33 -8.97 7.55
CA GLU A 24 -5.59 -8.55 8.94
C GLU A 24 -4.59 -7.49 9.42
N ALA A 25 -3.55 -7.19 8.64
CA ALA A 25 -2.50 -6.26 9.01
C ALA A 25 -3.07 -4.87 9.31
N GLU A 26 -2.51 -4.20 10.33
CA GLU A 26 -2.98 -2.88 10.78
C GLU A 26 -2.99 -1.86 9.63
N ILE A 27 -1.99 -1.91 8.75
CA ILE A 27 -1.91 -1.03 7.58
C ILE A 27 -3.08 -1.24 6.62
N ILE A 28 -3.53 -2.48 6.39
CA ILE A 28 -4.69 -2.79 5.54
C ILE A 28 -5.96 -2.24 6.18
N ARG A 29 -6.15 -2.48 7.48
CA ARG A 29 -7.29 -1.92 8.22
C ARG A 29 -7.33 -0.40 8.18
N ALA A 30 -6.19 0.25 8.39
CA ALA A 30 -6.08 1.72 8.37
C ALA A 30 -6.41 2.29 6.98
N LEU A 31 -5.91 1.65 5.92
CA LEU A 31 -6.21 2.05 4.54
C LEU A 31 -7.69 1.83 4.20
N ASN A 32 -8.26 0.69 4.59
CA ASN A 32 -9.67 0.38 4.32
C ASN A 32 -10.60 1.37 5.03
N LEU A 33 -10.36 1.66 6.31
CA LEU A 33 -11.14 2.65 7.06
C LEU A 33 -11.08 4.05 6.42
N HIS A 34 -9.93 4.40 5.84
CA HIS A 34 -9.72 5.72 5.24
C HIS A 34 -10.33 5.85 3.84
N TYR A 35 -10.16 4.85 2.98
CA TYR A 35 -10.54 4.92 1.56
C TYR A 35 -11.85 4.20 1.21
N ASN A 36 -12.31 3.28 2.06
CA ASN A 36 -13.52 2.48 1.89
C ASN A 36 -14.37 2.53 3.17
N ARG A 37 -14.72 3.76 3.59
CA ARG A 37 -15.31 4.06 4.90
C ARG A 37 -16.54 3.24 5.26
N ASN A 38 -17.43 3.02 4.30
CA ASN A 38 -18.66 2.24 4.51
C ASN A 38 -18.44 0.74 4.31
N ASN A 39 -17.21 0.34 3.92
CA ASN A 39 -16.80 -1.05 3.71
C ASN A 39 -17.69 -1.81 2.70
N HIS A 40 -18.17 -1.11 1.67
CA HIS A 40 -19.02 -1.68 0.63
C HIS A 40 -18.22 -2.50 -0.39
N LEU A 41 -16.92 -2.23 -0.49
CA LEU A 41 -16.03 -2.94 -1.40
C LEU A 41 -15.17 -3.94 -0.65
N GLU A 42 -15.02 -5.13 -1.20
CA GLU A 42 -14.00 -6.05 -0.75
C GLU A 42 -12.61 -5.50 -1.12
N ILE A 43 -11.63 -5.73 -0.24
CA ILE A 43 -10.25 -5.34 -0.52
C ILE A 43 -9.65 -6.35 -1.50
N PRO A 44 -9.20 -5.94 -2.70
CA PRO A 44 -8.61 -6.88 -3.64
C PRO A 44 -7.28 -7.45 -3.12
N GLU A 45 -7.02 -8.74 -3.38
CA GLU A 45 -5.73 -9.38 -3.06
C GLU A 45 -4.54 -8.66 -3.70
N HIS A 46 -4.73 -8.13 -4.93
CA HIS A 46 -3.71 -7.35 -5.60
C HIS A 46 -3.39 -6.04 -4.87
N PHE A 47 -4.39 -5.37 -4.30
CA PHE A 47 -4.16 -4.17 -3.49
C PHE A 47 -3.28 -4.49 -2.27
N ARG A 48 -3.58 -5.59 -1.54
CA ARG A 48 -2.75 -6.06 -0.43
C ARG A 48 -1.32 -6.34 -0.88
N TYR A 49 -1.13 -6.99 -2.03
CA TYR A 49 0.19 -7.22 -2.61
C TYR A 49 0.93 -5.90 -2.91
N VAL A 50 0.28 -4.92 -3.55
CA VAL A 50 0.87 -3.61 -3.83
C VAL A 50 1.24 -2.86 -2.55
N VAL A 51 0.42 -2.95 -1.49
CA VAL A 51 0.72 -2.39 -0.17
C VAL A 51 2.00 -3.00 0.40
N GLU A 52 2.15 -4.32 0.32
CA GLU A 52 3.37 -5.02 0.77
C GLU A 52 4.61 -4.58 0.00
N GLN A 53 4.54 -4.59 -1.34
CA GLN A 53 5.67 -4.18 -2.19
C GLN A 53 6.03 -2.71 -1.94
N THR A 54 5.04 -1.84 -1.82
CA THR A 54 5.24 -0.44 -1.47
C THR A 54 5.96 -0.31 -0.13
N LEU A 55 5.50 -1.03 0.90
CA LEU A 55 6.11 -1.00 2.23
C LEU A 55 7.57 -1.48 2.20
N LYS A 56 7.87 -2.54 1.45
CA LYS A 56 9.23 -3.05 1.23
C LYS A 56 10.14 -2.00 0.57
N GLU A 57 9.65 -1.29 -0.45
CA GLU A 57 10.43 -0.25 -1.12
C GLU A 57 10.69 0.98 -0.22
N PHE A 58 9.70 1.39 0.58
CA PHE A 58 9.90 2.41 1.60
C PHE A 58 10.91 1.95 2.66
N PHE A 59 10.82 0.71 3.12
CA PHE A 59 11.75 0.13 4.09
C PHE A 59 13.18 0.13 3.56
N LYS A 60 13.42 -0.40 2.36
CA LYS A 60 14.75 -0.43 1.73
C LYS A 60 15.35 0.97 1.62
N ALA A 61 14.58 1.93 1.11
CA ALA A 61 15.06 3.29 0.92
C ALA A 61 15.47 3.95 2.25
N ILE A 62 14.68 3.76 3.32
CA ILE A 62 14.99 4.34 4.64
C ILE A 62 16.15 3.59 5.30
N GLN A 63 16.21 2.27 5.16
CA GLN A 63 17.31 1.44 5.68
C GLN A 63 18.65 1.86 5.08
N GLU A 64 18.66 2.19 3.78
CA GLU A 64 19.82 2.68 3.04
C GLU A 64 20.05 4.19 3.20
N GLN A 65 19.27 4.87 4.05
CA GLN A 65 19.33 6.32 4.31
C GLN A 65 19.09 7.21 3.07
N LYS A 66 18.51 6.64 2.02
CA LYS A 66 18.12 7.35 0.79
C LYS A 66 16.95 8.31 1.03
N ASP A 67 16.23 8.19 2.13
CA ASP A 67 15.11 9.06 2.50
C ASP A 67 15.51 10.52 2.83
N SER A 68 16.82 10.78 2.98
CA SER A 68 17.40 12.11 3.08
C SER A 68 17.60 12.80 1.71
N GLU A 69 17.59 12.04 0.61
CA GLU A 69 17.82 12.57 -0.73
C GLU A 69 16.59 13.29 -1.27
N GLN A 70 16.80 14.32 -2.09
CA GLN A 70 15.70 14.96 -2.79
C GLN A 70 15.03 13.95 -3.75
N SER A 71 13.70 13.88 -3.73
CA SER A 71 12.91 13.02 -4.63
C SER A 71 13.11 11.51 -4.45
N TRP A 72 13.61 11.02 -3.31
CA TRP A 72 13.79 9.58 -3.06
C TRP A 72 12.54 8.73 -3.34
N LYS A 73 11.34 9.28 -3.07
CA LYS A 73 10.05 8.64 -3.35
C LYS A 73 9.78 8.42 -4.84
N LYS A 74 10.46 9.13 -5.75
CA LYS A 74 10.30 8.98 -7.20
C LYS A 74 10.72 7.58 -7.67
N ALA A 75 11.73 6.98 -7.07
CA ALA A 75 12.13 5.61 -7.37
C ALA A 75 11.01 4.63 -6.96
N ILE A 76 10.44 4.84 -5.77
CA ILE A 76 9.34 4.03 -5.23
C ILE A 76 8.10 4.13 -6.13
N TYR A 77 7.69 5.35 -6.52
CA TYR A 77 6.55 5.54 -7.41
C TYR A 77 6.71 4.85 -8.76
N LYS A 78 7.93 4.79 -9.30
CA LYS A 78 8.20 4.04 -10.54
C LYS A 78 8.02 2.53 -10.39
N VAL A 79 8.29 1.98 -9.22
CA VAL A 79 8.04 0.56 -8.94
C VAL A 79 6.54 0.32 -8.83
N ILE A 80 5.84 1.13 -8.05
CA ILE A 80 4.39 1.01 -7.81
C ILE A 80 3.60 1.16 -9.11
N ALA A 81 3.94 2.14 -9.96
CA ALA A 81 3.24 2.38 -11.23
C ALA A 81 3.31 1.20 -12.22
N ARG A 82 4.24 0.26 -12.03
CA ARG A 82 4.31 -0.97 -12.84
C ARG A 82 3.35 -2.07 -12.35
N LEU A 83 2.74 -1.86 -11.19
CA LEU A 83 1.78 -2.77 -10.58
C LEU A 83 0.34 -2.29 -10.77
N ASP A 84 0.11 -1.18 -11.47
CA ASP A 84 -1.23 -0.65 -11.68
C ASP A 84 -2.09 -1.63 -12.50
N GLU A 85 -3.31 -1.86 -12.01
CA GLU A 85 -4.34 -2.62 -12.71
C GLU A 85 -5.37 -1.68 -13.35
N GLN A 86 -6.06 -2.18 -14.37
CA GLN A 86 -7.17 -1.44 -14.96
C GLN A 86 -8.30 -1.29 -13.95
N VAL A 87 -8.83 -0.08 -13.83
CA VAL A 87 -10.01 0.19 -13.00
C VAL A 87 -11.18 -0.61 -13.57
N PRO A 88 -11.85 -1.46 -12.75
CA PRO A 88 -12.97 -2.26 -13.21
C PRO A 88 -14.07 -1.43 -13.87
N GLU A 89 -14.67 -1.94 -14.94
CA GLU A 89 -15.61 -1.16 -15.76
C GLU A 89 -16.89 -0.77 -15.01
N TYR A 90 -17.31 -1.56 -14.02
CA TYR A 90 -18.50 -1.26 -13.23
C TYR A 90 -18.38 0.06 -12.45
N PHE A 91 -17.16 0.52 -12.13
CA PHE A 91 -16.94 1.85 -11.54
C PHE A 91 -17.30 2.99 -12.49
N LYS A 92 -17.37 2.74 -13.80
CA LYS A 92 -17.81 3.73 -14.81
C LYS A 92 -19.32 3.87 -14.86
N SER A 93 -20.08 2.97 -14.22
CA SER A 93 -21.53 3.02 -14.22
C SER A 93 -22.02 4.24 -13.42
N PRO A 94 -22.92 5.09 -13.98
CA PRO A 94 -23.51 6.21 -13.24
C PRO A 94 -24.26 5.78 -11.98
N THR A 95 -24.79 4.56 -11.97
CA THR A 95 -25.58 3.99 -10.87
C THR A 95 -24.74 3.14 -9.93
N PHE A 96 -23.41 3.14 -10.05
CA PHE A 96 -22.54 2.28 -9.25
C PHE A 96 -22.77 2.45 -7.75
N LEU A 97 -22.89 3.70 -7.26
CA LEU A 97 -23.10 3.97 -5.84
C LEU A 97 -24.44 3.44 -5.33
N GLU A 98 -25.48 3.45 -6.16
CA GLU A 98 -26.82 2.93 -5.82
C GLU A 98 -26.83 1.40 -5.70
N GLN A 99 -25.84 0.71 -6.29
CA GLN A 99 -25.69 -0.75 -6.21
C GLN A 99 -24.96 -1.22 -4.96
N LEU A 100 -24.41 -0.28 -4.17
CA LEU A 100 -23.65 -0.58 -2.97
C LEU A 100 -24.48 -0.44 -1.67
N GLU A 101 -25.75 -0.05 -1.77
CA GLU A 101 -26.70 0.12 -0.65
C GLU A 101 -27.59 -1.12 -0.44
#